data_AF-A0A2N5URB6-F1
#
_entry.id   AF-A0A2N5URB6-F1
#
_cell.length_a   1.000
_cell.length_b   1.000
_cell.length_c   1.000
_cell.angle_alpha   90.00
_cell.angle_beta   90.00
_cell.angle_gamma   90.00
#
_symmetry.space_group_name_H-M   'P 1'
#
loop_
_entity.id
_entity.type
_entity.pdbx_description
1 polymer ?
#
loop_
_entity_poly.entity_id
_entity_poly.type
_entity_poly.pdbx_seq_one_letter_code
_entity_poly.pdbx_strand_id
1 'polypeptide(L)'
;MAVVRNPNHPMLVNGLFQSLSQSVSSAPHGNMYGVLQTPSYVQCSGLTGTGNNDFEIQLSTNNVLNNKLEDGSTYMLNGRMIALSDGTPPVVTYSDTSVVKVIDKPAPPPDMINKTYVIGLGHVSHQGEVISHEPERSILLEVTVAHNDWDPVVGREVQIVGSLIDFESNTNFPVVFVSSVSVTSRHKTARGLTASGSGATPSPQTGRNL
;
A
#
# COMPACT_ATOMS: atom_id res chain seq x y z
N MET A 1 -20.60 -2.75 -23.51
CA MET A 1 -20.84 -2.23 -22.15
C MET A 1 -19.56 -2.39 -21.36
N ALA A 2 -18.93 -1.29 -20.91
CA ALA A 2 -17.77 -1.39 -20.03
C ALA A 2 -18.26 -1.82 -18.65
N VAL A 3 -17.79 -2.97 -18.17
CA VAL A 3 -18.04 -3.40 -16.79
C VAL A 3 -17.40 -2.35 -15.90
N VAL A 4 -18.23 -1.65 -15.11
CA VAL A 4 -17.76 -0.75 -14.06
C VAL A 4 -17.07 -1.63 -13.03
N ARG A 5 -15.73 -1.71 -13.11
CA ARG A 5 -14.93 -2.39 -12.09
C ARG A 5 -14.78 -1.43 -10.91
N ASN A 6 -15.00 -1.93 -9.71
CA ASN A 6 -14.71 -1.17 -8.51
C ASN A 6 -13.18 -0.98 -8.40
N PRO A 7 -12.72 0.17 -7.87
CA PRO A 7 -11.30 0.47 -7.81
C PRO A 7 -10.55 -0.50 -6.90
N ASN A 8 -9.35 -0.92 -7.33
CA ASN A 8 -8.42 -1.71 -6.53
C ASN A 8 -8.25 -1.08 -5.14
N HIS A 9 -8.28 -1.87 -4.06
CA HIS A 9 -7.96 -1.39 -2.72
C HIS A 9 -6.44 -1.32 -2.57
N PRO A 10 -5.84 -0.11 -2.47
CA PRO A 10 -4.41 0.00 -2.27
C PRO A 10 -4.02 -0.43 -0.86
N MET A 11 -2.81 -0.96 -0.73
CA MET A 11 -2.17 -1.18 0.56
C MET A 11 -1.64 0.15 1.09
N LEU A 12 -1.84 0.46 2.36
CA LEU A 12 -1.18 1.61 2.98
C LEU A 12 0.26 1.22 3.29
N VAL A 13 1.20 2.11 2.99
CA VAL A 13 2.63 1.88 3.22
C VAL A 13 3.25 3.06 3.94
N ASN A 14 4.15 2.77 4.86
CA ASN A 14 4.99 3.73 5.58
C ASN A 14 6.41 3.16 5.61
N GLY A 15 7.40 3.95 5.21
CA GLY A 15 8.76 3.46 5.19
C GLY A 15 9.76 4.45 4.63
N LEU A 16 10.99 3.95 4.50
CA LEU A 16 12.10 4.64 3.85
C LEU A 16 12.22 4.15 2.41
N PHE A 17 12.36 5.09 1.49
CA PHE A 17 12.49 4.84 0.07
C PHE A 17 13.68 5.64 -0.44
N GLN A 18 14.59 4.98 -1.13
CA GLN A 18 15.70 5.66 -1.77
C GLN A 18 15.39 5.84 -3.26
N SER A 19 15.52 7.07 -3.74
CA SER A 19 15.37 7.39 -5.15
C SER A 19 16.54 6.85 -5.97
N LEU A 20 16.24 6.18 -7.08
CA LEU A 20 17.21 5.72 -8.07
C LEU A 20 17.57 6.80 -9.10
N SER A 21 16.71 7.80 -9.23
CA SER A 21 16.92 8.97 -10.08
C SER A 21 16.06 10.15 -9.61
N GLN A 22 16.31 11.35 -10.14
CA GLN A 22 15.51 12.53 -9.84
C GLN A 22 14.08 12.36 -10.38
N SER A 23 13.08 12.94 -9.68
CA SER A 23 11.70 12.92 -10.18
C SER A 23 11.55 13.54 -11.56
N VAL A 24 10.74 12.88 -12.39
CA VAL A 24 10.36 13.33 -13.73
C VAL A 24 8.87 13.65 -13.80
N SER A 25 8.48 14.54 -14.71
CA SER A 25 7.08 14.84 -15.00
C SER A 25 6.81 14.75 -16.49
N SER A 26 5.63 14.25 -16.84
CA SER A 26 5.08 14.29 -18.20
C SER A 26 4.15 15.49 -18.44
N ALA A 27 4.06 16.44 -17.49
CA ALA A 27 3.18 17.59 -17.60
C ALA A 27 3.54 18.45 -18.84
N PRO A 28 2.53 18.92 -19.61
CA PRO A 28 2.74 19.82 -20.74
C PRO A 28 3.55 21.07 -20.38
N HIS A 29 4.26 21.60 -21.38
CA HIS A 29 5.06 22.81 -21.21
C HIS A 29 4.19 23.99 -20.74
N GLY A 30 4.69 24.74 -19.75
CA GLY A 30 3.97 25.85 -19.13
C GLY A 30 3.11 25.46 -17.92
N ASN A 31 2.92 24.17 -17.64
CA ASN A 31 2.25 23.75 -16.41
C ASN A 31 3.17 23.91 -15.20
N MET A 32 2.61 24.43 -14.10
CA MET A 32 3.31 24.50 -12.81
C MET A 32 3.09 23.26 -11.95
N TYR A 33 2.06 22.47 -12.25
CA TYR A 33 1.65 21.28 -11.50
C TYR A 33 1.55 20.07 -12.42
N GLY A 34 1.76 18.89 -11.85
CA GLY A 34 1.54 17.63 -12.54
C GLY A 34 1.98 16.43 -11.73
N VAL A 35 1.84 15.26 -12.34
CA VAL A 35 2.33 14.02 -11.74
C VAL A 35 3.86 14.02 -11.82
N LEU A 36 4.48 13.82 -10.65
CA LEU A 36 5.90 13.55 -10.48
C LEU A 36 6.07 12.07 -10.20
N GLN A 37 6.90 11.43 -11.02
CA GLN A 37 7.27 10.03 -10.90
C GLN A 37 8.74 9.94 -10.52
N THR A 38 9.05 9.16 -9.49
CA THR A 38 10.43 8.90 -9.04
C THR A 38 10.66 7.40 -8.94
N PRO A 39 11.49 6.81 -9.81
CA PRO A 39 11.97 5.45 -9.61
C PRO A 39 12.72 5.36 -8.27
N SER A 40 12.37 4.38 -7.47
CA SER A 40 12.88 4.21 -6.11
C SER A 40 13.00 2.74 -5.77
N TYR A 41 13.58 2.44 -4.60
CA TYR A 41 13.59 1.08 -4.09
C TYR A 41 13.32 1.00 -2.60
N VAL A 42 12.92 -0.20 -2.16
CA VAL A 42 12.85 -0.63 -0.76
C VAL A 42 13.79 -1.80 -0.53
N GLN A 43 14.35 -1.90 0.68
CA GLN A 43 15.24 -3.00 1.04
C GLN A 43 14.52 -4.09 1.80
N CYS A 44 14.69 -5.31 1.32
CA CYS A 44 14.05 -6.49 1.86
C CYS A 44 15.06 -7.64 1.93
N SER A 45 14.95 -8.48 2.96
CA SER A 45 15.87 -9.62 3.16
C SER A 45 15.26 -10.99 2.91
N GLY A 46 14.03 -11.05 2.41
CA GLY A 46 13.30 -12.28 2.21
C GLY A 46 12.92 -12.96 3.52
N LEU A 47 12.25 -14.11 3.40
CA LEU A 47 11.76 -14.89 4.54
C LEU A 47 12.88 -15.42 5.45
N THR A 48 14.03 -15.75 4.87
CA THR A 48 15.20 -16.30 5.60
C THR A 48 16.09 -15.22 6.22
N GLY A 49 15.82 -13.93 5.93
CA GLY A 49 16.64 -12.82 6.40
C GLY A 49 18.05 -12.77 5.80
N THR A 50 18.37 -13.66 4.87
CA THR A 50 19.70 -13.75 4.23
C THR A 50 19.79 -13.01 2.91
N GLY A 51 18.65 -12.58 2.35
CA GLY A 51 18.61 -11.72 1.17
C GLY A 51 19.07 -10.30 1.51
N ASN A 52 19.55 -9.59 0.49
CA ASN A 52 19.71 -8.14 0.55
C ASN A 52 19.25 -7.59 -0.80
N ASN A 53 17.94 -7.56 -0.95
CA ASN A 53 17.29 -7.31 -2.23
C ASN A 53 16.73 -5.89 -2.23
N ASP A 54 17.22 -5.09 -3.17
CA ASP A 54 16.65 -3.79 -3.49
C ASP A 54 15.50 -4.02 -4.47
N PHE A 55 14.26 -3.84 -4.01
CA PHE A 55 13.08 -3.99 -4.84
C PHE A 55 12.65 -2.66 -5.43
N GLU A 56 12.65 -2.59 -6.75
CA GLU A 56 12.23 -1.40 -7.49
C GLU A 56 10.74 -1.14 -7.29
N ILE A 57 10.42 0.13 -7.02
CA ILE A 57 9.07 0.65 -6.94
C ILE A 57 9.01 2.02 -7.64
N GLN A 58 7.81 2.44 -7.99
CA GLN A 58 7.57 3.74 -8.58
C GLN A 58 6.87 4.66 -7.57
N LEU A 59 7.58 5.65 -7.02
CA LEU A 59 6.93 6.70 -6.25
C LEU A 59 6.19 7.65 -7.20
N SER A 60 4.97 8.04 -6.82
CA SER A 60 4.12 8.94 -7.60
C SER A 60 3.43 9.96 -6.70
N THR A 61 3.42 11.23 -7.11
CA THR A 61 2.62 12.27 -6.45
C THR A 61 2.16 13.31 -7.46
N ASN A 62 1.09 14.03 -7.17
CA ASN A 62 0.68 15.18 -7.97
C ASN A 62 1.03 16.45 -7.20
N ASN A 63 2.01 17.21 -7.67
CA ASN A 63 2.53 18.39 -6.98
C ASN A 63 3.05 19.45 -7.97
N VAL A 64 3.53 20.58 -7.44
CA VAL A 64 4.31 21.57 -8.16
C VAL A 64 5.55 20.89 -8.75
N LEU A 65 5.86 21.18 -10.02
CA LEU A 65 6.90 20.48 -10.77
C LEU A 65 8.33 20.71 -10.25
N ASN A 66 8.54 21.68 -9.36
CA ASN A 66 9.82 21.93 -8.70
C ASN A 66 10.01 21.11 -7.42
N ASN A 67 8.96 20.50 -6.85
CA ASN A 67 9.02 19.66 -5.65
C ASN A 67 9.47 18.23 -5.99
N LYS A 68 10.64 18.13 -6.62
CA LYS A 68 11.21 16.86 -7.07
C LYS A 68 11.99 16.21 -5.94
N LEU A 69 11.87 14.89 -5.83
CA LEU A 69 12.80 14.07 -5.08
C LEU A 69 14.13 14.01 -5.85
N GLU A 70 15.22 14.25 -5.13
CA GLU A 70 16.59 14.25 -5.65
C GLU A 70 17.17 12.85 -5.77
N ASP A 71 17.93 12.62 -6.83
CA ASP A 71 18.63 11.35 -7.10
C ASP A 71 19.50 10.87 -5.92
N GLY A 72 19.33 9.60 -5.55
CA GLY A 72 20.08 8.89 -4.51
C GLY A 72 19.86 9.39 -3.08
N SER A 73 18.87 10.25 -2.83
CA SER A 73 18.47 10.63 -1.48
C SER A 73 17.46 9.63 -0.90
N THR A 74 17.40 9.54 0.43
CA THR A 74 16.43 8.69 1.13
C THR A 74 15.33 9.52 1.77
N TYR A 75 14.09 9.13 1.50
CA TYR A 75 12.89 9.80 1.99
C TYR A 75 12.06 8.86 2.84
N MET A 76 11.60 9.36 3.98
CA MET A 76 10.50 8.75 4.73
C MET A 76 9.19 9.31 4.19
N LEU A 77 8.23 8.45 3.87
CA LEU A 77 6.91 8.89 3.41
C LEU A 77 5.80 7.89 3.76
N ASN A 78 4.57 8.39 3.63
CA ASN A 78 3.36 7.59 3.70
C ASN A 78 2.70 7.55 2.33
N GLY A 79 2.26 6.38 1.91
CA GLY A 79 1.66 6.21 0.59
C GLY A 79 0.62 5.10 0.51
N ARG A 80 0.04 5.02 -0.68
CA ARG A 80 -0.88 3.98 -1.13
C ARG A 80 -0.18 3.18 -2.21
N MET A 81 0.14 1.93 -1.94
CA MET A 81 0.79 1.01 -2.87
C MET A 81 -0.24 0.22 -3.66
N ILE A 82 -0.03 0.13 -4.97
CA ILE A 82 -0.72 -0.78 -5.87
C ILE A 82 0.34 -1.60 -6.60
N ALA A 83 0.33 -2.91 -6.42
CA ALA A 83 1.10 -3.85 -7.22
C ALA A 83 0.16 -4.44 -8.29
N LEU A 84 0.54 -4.32 -9.55
CA LEU A 84 -0.22 -4.89 -10.66
C LEU A 84 0.31 -6.30 -10.93
N SER A 85 -0.57 -7.24 -11.26
CA SER A 85 -0.21 -8.63 -11.54
C SER A 85 0.43 -8.82 -12.93
N ASP A 86 1.01 -7.75 -13.49
CA ASP A 86 1.57 -7.69 -14.84
C ASP A 86 3.12 -7.62 -14.84
N GLY A 87 3.73 -7.75 -13.65
CA GLY A 87 5.18 -7.70 -13.47
C GLY A 87 5.77 -6.29 -13.54
N THR A 88 4.95 -5.24 -13.60
CA THR A 88 5.44 -3.86 -13.46
C THR A 88 5.81 -3.56 -12.00
N PRO A 89 6.74 -2.60 -11.75
CA PRO A 89 7.05 -2.17 -10.40
C PRO A 89 5.81 -1.62 -9.68
N PRO A 90 5.58 -1.96 -8.40
CA PRO A 90 4.48 -1.41 -7.62
C PRO A 90 4.54 0.13 -7.58
N VAL A 91 3.37 0.76 -7.73
CA VAL A 91 3.26 2.22 -7.66
C VAL A 91 2.84 2.63 -6.25
N VAL A 92 3.65 3.46 -5.59
CA VAL A 92 3.32 4.07 -4.30
C VAL A 92 2.93 5.53 -4.54
N THR A 93 1.64 5.81 -4.41
CA THR A 93 1.13 7.17 -4.48
C THR A 93 1.21 7.81 -3.09
N TYR A 94 1.98 8.89 -2.96
CA TYR A 94 2.23 9.55 -1.68
C TYR A 94 1.71 10.99 -1.66
N SER A 95 1.47 11.50 -0.45
CA SER A 95 1.18 12.92 -0.23
C SER A 95 2.48 13.65 0.09
N ASP A 96 2.69 14.78 -0.56
CA ASP A 96 3.87 15.62 -0.39
C ASP A 96 4.06 16.11 1.04
N THR A 97 2.96 16.39 1.76
CA THR A 97 3.01 16.77 3.19
C THR A 97 3.51 15.66 4.11
N SER A 98 3.61 14.41 3.62
CA SER A 98 4.13 13.28 4.40
C SER A 98 5.62 13.00 4.17
N VAL A 99 6.26 13.72 3.24
CA VAL A 99 7.63 13.44 2.83
C VAL A 99 8.62 14.13 3.75
N VAL A 100 9.56 13.36 4.28
CA VAL A 100 10.72 13.86 5.02
C VAL A 100 11.97 13.33 4.36
N LYS A 101 12.86 14.22 3.92
CA LYS A 101 14.21 13.84 3.48
C LYS A 101 15.02 13.48 4.72
N VAL A 102 15.42 12.21 4.83
CA VAL A 102 16.14 11.69 6.00
C VAL A 102 17.64 11.78 5.79
N ILE A 103 18.09 11.60 4.54
CA ILE A 103 19.52 11.52 4.21
C ILE A 103 19.81 12.28 2.93
N ASP A 104 20.80 13.15 3.05
CA ASP A 104 21.51 13.75 1.93
C ASP A 104 22.69 12.87 1.52
N LYS A 105 22.96 12.79 0.21
CA LYS A 105 24.21 12.19 -0.30
C LYS A 105 25.43 12.88 0.34
N PRO A 106 26.51 12.18 0.75
CA PRO A 106 26.79 10.74 0.67
C PRO A 106 26.88 10.09 2.06
N ALA A 107 25.94 10.35 2.96
CA ALA A 107 25.99 9.70 4.27
C ALA A 107 25.76 8.18 4.14
N PRO A 108 26.35 7.35 5.03
CA PRO A 108 26.03 5.93 5.09
C PRO A 108 24.52 5.75 5.25
N PRO A 109 23.85 4.91 4.42
CA PRO A 109 22.44 4.65 4.58
C PRO A 109 22.20 3.92 5.93
N PRO A 110 21.11 4.23 6.64
CA PRO A 110 20.67 3.47 7.79
C PRO A 110 20.28 2.08 7.32
N ASP A 111 20.20 1.14 8.26
CA ASP A 111 19.59 -0.15 8.00
C ASP A 111 18.11 0.04 7.60
N MET A 112 17.83 -0.09 6.31
CA MET A 112 16.48 0.00 5.74
C MET A 112 15.83 -1.38 5.53
N ILE A 113 16.54 -2.46 5.84
CA ILE A 113 16.09 -3.83 5.58
C ILE A 113 14.83 -4.14 6.40
N ASN A 114 13.77 -4.53 5.70
CA ASN A 114 12.46 -4.90 6.27
C ASN A 114 11.84 -3.79 7.16
N LYS A 115 12.24 -2.53 6.95
CA LYS A 115 11.72 -1.37 7.69
C LYS A 115 10.51 -0.71 7.05
N THR A 116 10.05 -1.22 5.91
CA THR A 116 8.82 -0.74 5.27
C THR A 116 7.62 -1.44 5.87
N TYR A 117 6.74 -0.68 6.49
CA TYR A 117 5.53 -1.16 7.13
C TYR A 117 4.33 -1.03 6.21
N VAL A 118 3.43 -2.01 6.27
CA VAL A 118 2.28 -2.08 5.39
C VAL A 118 1.00 -2.48 6.12
N ILE A 119 -0.12 -1.95 5.64
CA ILE A 119 -1.47 -2.29 6.10
C ILE A 119 -2.34 -2.58 4.87
N GLY A 120 -2.79 -3.82 4.72
CA GLY A 120 -3.61 -4.27 3.60
C GLY A 120 -4.96 -4.82 4.06
N LEU A 121 -6.00 -4.66 3.24
CA LEU A 121 -7.34 -5.22 3.46
C LEU A 121 -7.69 -6.20 2.35
N GLY A 122 -7.87 -7.49 2.64
CA GLY A 122 -8.26 -8.45 1.62
C GLY A 122 -8.99 -9.65 2.19
N HIS A 123 -9.08 -10.73 1.43
CA HIS A 123 -9.59 -12.01 1.92
C HIS A 123 -8.51 -13.08 1.78
N VAL A 124 -8.50 -14.03 2.71
CA VAL A 124 -7.60 -15.18 2.64
C VAL A 124 -8.06 -16.10 1.52
N SER A 125 -7.23 -16.24 0.48
CA SER A 125 -7.46 -17.18 -0.63
C SER A 125 -6.69 -18.49 -0.42
N HIS A 126 -5.58 -18.43 0.30
CA HIS A 126 -4.75 -19.58 0.63
C HIS A 126 -4.18 -19.46 2.05
N GLN A 127 -4.11 -20.58 2.76
CA GLN A 127 -3.41 -20.70 4.03
C GLN A 127 -2.72 -22.07 4.08
N GLY A 128 -1.47 -22.10 4.57
CA GLY A 128 -0.69 -23.33 4.67
C GLY A 128 0.42 -23.20 5.71
N GLU A 129 0.70 -24.30 6.42
CA GLU A 129 1.88 -24.37 7.28
C GLU A 129 3.12 -24.64 6.42
N VAL A 130 4.15 -23.84 6.63
CA VAL A 130 5.44 -23.93 5.97
C VAL A 130 6.49 -24.22 7.03
N ILE A 131 7.21 -25.31 6.86
CA ILE A 131 8.29 -25.68 7.77
C ILE A 131 9.50 -24.80 7.44
N SER A 132 9.91 -23.96 8.39
CA SER A 132 11.15 -23.21 8.26
C SER A 132 12.34 -24.08 8.61
N HIS A 133 13.46 -23.88 7.93
CA HIS A 133 14.75 -24.46 8.31
C HIS A 133 15.40 -23.73 9.50
N GLU A 134 14.80 -22.64 10.00
CA GLU A 134 15.26 -21.97 11.22
C GLU A 134 14.77 -22.68 12.50
N PRO A 135 15.66 -23.00 13.46
CA PRO A 135 15.30 -23.75 14.65
C PRO A 135 14.33 -23.01 15.60
N GLU A 136 14.30 -21.67 15.58
CA GLU A 136 13.40 -20.86 16.41
C GLU A 136 12.01 -20.64 15.77
N ARG A 137 11.88 -20.84 14.45
CA ARG A 137 10.67 -20.56 13.66
C ARG A 137 10.23 -21.77 12.84
N SER A 138 10.36 -22.97 13.40
CA SER A 138 10.21 -24.24 12.68
C SER A 138 8.88 -24.42 11.91
N ILE A 139 7.82 -23.70 12.28
CA ILE A 139 6.54 -23.67 11.56
C ILE A 139 6.10 -22.22 11.38
N LEU A 140 5.94 -21.80 10.13
CA LEU A 140 5.37 -20.53 9.71
C LEU A 140 3.99 -20.77 9.10
N LEU A 141 3.06 -19.84 9.28
CA LEU A 141 1.80 -19.85 8.54
C LEU A 141 1.94 -18.91 7.34
N GLU A 142 1.97 -19.48 6.15
CA GLU A 142 1.89 -18.71 4.91
C GLU A 142 0.42 -18.45 4.58
N VAL A 143 0.10 -17.19 4.28
CA VAL A 143 -1.25 -16.76 3.94
C VAL A 143 -1.18 -15.92 2.68
N THR A 144 -1.86 -16.35 1.63
CA THR A 144 -2.10 -15.49 0.46
C THR A 144 -3.38 -14.71 0.71
N VAL A 145 -3.25 -13.39 0.74
CA VAL A 145 -4.40 -12.49 0.79
C VAL A 145 -4.63 -11.89 -0.59
N ALA A 146 -5.79 -12.20 -1.14
CA ALA A 146 -6.23 -11.65 -2.39
C ALA A 146 -7.13 -10.43 -2.13
N HIS A 147 -7.03 -9.46 -3.02
CA HIS A 147 -7.91 -8.31 -3.07
C HIS A 147 -8.82 -8.52 -4.27
N ASN A 148 -10.09 -8.86 -4.04
CA ASN A 148 -11.07 -8.90 -5.12
C ASN A 148 -11.74 -7.53 -5.20
N ASP A 149 -12.02 -7.09 -6.43
CA ASP A 149 -12.66 -5.81 -6.81
C ASP A 149 -14.10 -5.70 -6.30
N TRP A 150 -14.29 -5.85 -4.99
CA TRP A 150 -15.57 -5.88 -4.28
C TRP A 150 -16.54 -7.00 -4.71
N ASP A 151 -16.10 -7.97 -5.54
CA ASP A 151 -16.90 -9.16 -5.84
C ASP A 151 -17.22 -9.86 -4.51
N PRO A 152 -18.51 -10.12 -4.18
CA PRO A 152 -18.89 -10.85 -2.98
C PRO A 152 -18.38 -12.29 -3.02
N VAL A 153 -17.08 -12.47 -2.79
CA VAL A 153 -16.51 -13.77 -2.50
C VAL A 153 -16.92 -14.16 -1.09
N VAL A 154 -17.28 -15.42 -0.94
CA VAL A 154 -17.62 -16.04 0.34
C VAL A 154 -16.34 -16.07 1.18
N GLY A 155 -16.19 -15.10 2.07
CA GLY A 155 -15.02 -14.97 2.96
C GLY A 155 -15.15 -13.78 3.89
N ARG A 156 -14.48 -13.83 5.05
CA ARG A 156 -14.37 -12.65 5.91
C ARG A 156 -13.21 -11.80 5.40
N GLU A 157 -13.45 -10.52 5.21
CA GLU A 157 -12.38 -9.57 4.95
C GLU A 157 -11.50 -9.45 6.20
N VAL A 158 -10.19 -9.45 5.97
CA VAL A 158 -9.15 -9.37 6.99
C VAL A 158 -8.28 -8.15 6.72
N GLN A 159 -7.86 -7.52 7.80
CA GLN A 159 -6.79 -6.54 7.79
C GLN A 159 -5.50 -7.23 8.19
N ILE A 160 -4.50 -7.13 7.33
CA ILE A 160 -3.12 -7.55 7.61
C ILE A 160 -2.28 -6.34 7.87
N VAL A 161 -1.44 -6.47 8.88
CA VAL A 161 -0.49 -5.46 9.31
C VAL A 161 0.86 -6.13 9.48
N GLY A 162 1.93 -5.55 8.95
CA GLY A 162 3.25 -6.16 9.02
C GLY A 162 4.36 -5.41 8.29
N SER A 163 5.54 -6.03 8.23
CA SER A 163 6.69 -5.53 7.49
C SER A 163 6.76 -6.15 6.10
N LEU A 164 7.01 -5.34 5.08
CA LEU A 164 7.35 -5.80 3.74
C LEU A 164 8.73 -6.45 3.77
N ILE A 165 8.82 -7.72 3.38
CA ILE A 165 10.04 -8.53 3.46
C ILE A 165 10.48 -9.13 2.14
N ASP A 166 9.63 -9.12 1.12
CA ASP A 166 9.96 -9.65 -0.21
C ASP A 166 8.94 -9.19 -1.25
N PHE A 167 9.21 -9.50 -2.52
CA PHE A 167 8.22 -9.49 -3.58
C PHE A 167 8.25 -10.80 -4.37
N GLU A 168 7.07 -11.30 -4.73
CA GLU A 168 6.96 -12.49 -5.57
C GLU A 168 7.54 -12.22 -6.96
N SER A 169 8.55 -13.01 -7.33
CA SER A 169 9.40 -12.85 -8.52
C SER A 169 8.67 -12.69 -9.86
N ASN A 170 7.51 -13.33 -10.01
CA ASN A 170 6.77 -13.32 -11.29
C ASN A 170 5.70 -12.23 -11.37
N THR A 171 5.18 -11.78 -10.23
CA THR A 171 3.99 -10.92 -10.17
C THR A 171 4.25 -9.58 -9.49
N ASN A 172 5.42 -9.40 -8.88
CA ASN A 172 5.75 -8.28 -7.99
C ASN A 172 4.70 -8.06 -6.89
N PHE A 173 4.10 -9.14 -6.39
CA PHE A 173 3.21 -9.06 -5.24
C PHE A 173 4.00 -8.92 -3.94
N PRO A 174 3.62 -7.98 -3.05
CA PRO A 174 4.33 -7.76 -1.80
C PRO A 174 4.16 -8.97 -0.87
N VAL A 175 5.28 -9.46 -0.33
CA VAL A 175 5.32 -10.48 0.71
C VAL A 175 5.54 -9.79 2.06
N VAL A 176 4.66 -10.08 3.01
CA VAL A 176 4.58 -9.35 4.27
C VAL A 176 4.81 -10.30 5.44
N PHE A 177 5.77 -9.96 6.30
CA PHE A 177 5.92 -10.58 7.61
C PHE A 177 4.87 -10.00 8.56
N VAL A 178 3.85 -10.79 8.84
CA VAL A 178 2.64 -10.35 9.55
C VAL A 178 2.92 -10.16 11.04
N SER A 179 2.58 -8.97 11.55
CA SER A 179 2.62 -8.64 12.98
C SER A 179 1.24 -8.69 13.63
N SER A 180 0.17 -8.41 12.87
CA SER A 180 -1.21 -8.46 13.35
C SER A 180 -2.18 -8.78 12.22
N VAL A 181 -3.23 -9.54 12.57
CA VAL A 181 -4.38 -9.82 11.70
C VAL A 181 -5.65 -9.50 12.47
N SER A 182 -6.58 -8.78 11.84
CA SER A 182 -7.91 -8.56 12.40
C SER A 182 -9.00 -8.87 11.37
N VAL A 183 -10.14 -9.36 11.84
CA VAL A 183 -11.31 -9.58 10.99
C VAL A 183 -12.12 -8.29 10.92
N THR A 184 -12.33 -7.75 9.72
CA THR A 184 -13.17 -6.57 9.56
C THR A 184 -14.64 -7.00 9.63
N SER A 185 -15.38 -6.47 10.61
CA SER A 185 -16.83 -6.57 10.56
C SER A 185 -17.29 -5.59 9.49
N ARG A 186 -17.74 -6.08 8.33
CA ARG A 186 -18.50 -5.21 7.43
C ARG A 186 -19.65 -4.63 8.25
N HIS A 187 -19.81 -3.31 8.26
CA HIS A 187 -21.09 -2.71 8.60
C HIS A 187 -22.12 -3.43 7.73
N LYS A 188 -22.95 -4.29 8.34
CA LYS A 188 -24.11 -4.84 7.65
C LYS A 188 -24.92 -3.60 7.27
N THR A 189 -24.95 -3.24 5.99
CA THR A 189 -25.94 -2.31 5.47
C THR A 189 -27.28 -2.83 5.98
N ALA A 190 -27.94 -2.05 6.83
CA ALA A 190 -29.15 -2.46 7.51
C ALA A 190 -30.13 -3.00 6.46
N ARG A 191 -30.38 -4.31 6.52
CA ARG A 191 -31.36 -4.98 5.67
C ARG A 191 -32.72 -4.36 6.00
N GLY A 192 -33.33 -3.75 4.99
CA GLY A 192 -34.67 -3.17 4.92
C GLY A 192 -35.49 -3.10 6.22
N LEU A 193 -35.63 -1.90 6.76
CA LEU A 193 -36.85 -1.54 7.49
C LEU A 193 -37.97 -1.38 6.46
N THR A 194 -38.66 -2.47 6.13
CA THR A 194 -40.05 -2.35 5.68
C THR A 194 -40.89 -1.95 6.89
N ALA A 195 -41.03 -0.65 7.12
CA ALA A 195 -42.04 -0.10 8.01
C ALA A 195 -43.14 0.53 7.15
N SER A 196 -44.17 -0.24 6.87
CA SER A 196 -45.48 0.26 6.47
C SER A 196 -46.07 1.08 7.63
N GLY A 197 -46.52 2.31 7.34
CA GLY A 197 -47.56 2.98 8.15
C GLY A 197 -47.23 4.37 8.71
N SER A 198 -47.73 5.38 8.00
CA SER A 198 -48.32 6.66 8.44
C SER A 198 -47.76 7.48 9.61
N GLY A 199 -47.42 8.75 9.29
CA GLY A 199 -47.99 9.92 10.00
C GLY A 199 -47.03 10.97 10.58
N ALA A 200 -47.01 12.17 9.96
CA ALA A 200 -46.70 13.53 10.49
C ALA A 200 -45.32 13.79 11.17
N THR A 201 -44.57 14.89 11.03
CA THR A 201 -44.67 16.26 10.45
C THR A 201 -43.21 16.81 10.42
N PRO A 202 -42.86 17.83 9.59
CA PRO A 202 -41.48 18.31 9.49
C PRO A 202 -41.14 19.38 10.54
N SER A 203 -39.89 19.43 11.01
CA SER A 203 -39.33 20.56 11.77
C SER A 203 -37.85 20.76 11.42
N PRO A 204 -37.34 22.02 11.44
CA PRO A 204 -36.41 22.50 10.42
C PRO A 204 -34.93 22.39 10.79
N GLN A 205 -34.12 22.32 9.74
CA GLN A 205 -32.66 22.46 9.75
C GLN A 205 -32.22 23.74 10.47
N THR A 206 -31.23 23.60 11.35
CA THR A 206 -30.33 24.70 11.71
C THR A 206 -28.91 24.16 11.60
N GLY A 207 -28.16 24.65 10.61
CA GLY A 207 -26.78 24.25 10.40
C GLY A 207 -25.82 24.84 11.41
N ARG A 208 -24.58 24.36 11.38
CA ARG A 208 -23.38 25.21 11.35
C ARG A 208 -22.17 24.38 10.97
N ASN A 209 -21.47 24.87 9.94
CA ASN A 209 -20.09 24.57 9.65
C ASN A 209 -19.20 25.10 10.78
N LEU A 210 -18.13 24.37 11.09
CA LEU A 210 -16.84 24.89 11.50
C LEU A 210 -15.78 24.18 10.67
#